data_AF-A0A965Y3I3-F1
#
_entry.id   AF-A0A965Y3I3-F1
#
_cell.length_a   1.000
_cell.length_b   1.000
_cell.length_c   1.000
_cell.angle_alpha   90.00
_cell.angle_beta   90.00
_cell.angle_gamma   90.00
#
_symmetry.space_group_name_H-M   'P 1'
#
loop_
_entity.id
_entity.type
_entity.pdbx_description
1 polymer ?
#
loop_
_entity_poly.entity_id
_entity_poly.type
_entity_poly.pdbx_seq_one_letter_code
_entity_poly.pdbx_strand_id
1 'polypeptide(L)' 'FRLCTKNCPMSLDVNAMVRSGDMFSPECISCGACVDVCPKKVISFSGAPLKKQQL' A
#
# COMPACT_ATOMS: atom_id res chain seq x y z
N PHE A 1 -5.31 -12.74 -3.17
CA PHE A 1 -3.93 -12.51 -3.67
C PHE A 1 -3.43 -11.14 -3.19
N ARG A 2 -2.25 -11.06 -2.58
CA ARG A 2 -1.67 -9.80 -2.03
C ARG A 2 -0.83 -9.07 -3.10
N LEU A 3 -1.49 -8.56 -4.14
CA LEU A 3 -0.81 -7.97 -5.31
C LEU A 3 0.09 -6.79 -4.96
N CYS A 4 -0.33 -5.91 -4.06
CA CYS A 4 0.45 -4.76 -3.63
C CYS A 4 1.79 -5.16 -2.98
N THR A 5 1.79 -6.20 -2.15
CA THR A 5 3.03 -6.78 -1.58
C THR A 5 3.89 -7.41 -2.68
N LYS A 6 3.29 -8.21 -3.56
CA LYS A 6 4.03 -8.90 -4.63
C LYS A 6 4.69 -7.98 -5.65
N ASN A 7 4.10 -6.81 -5.91
CA ASN A 7 4.61 -5.86 -6.90
C ASN A 7 5.44 -4.74 -6.26
N CYS A 8 5.69 -4.77 -4.95
CA CYS A 8 6.56 -3.80 -4.34
C CYS A 8 8.02 -4.14 -4.67
N PRO A 9 8.76 -3.31 -5.45
CA PRO A 9 10.15 -3.59 -5.79
C PRO A 9 11.08 -3.53 -4.57
N MET A 10 10.64 -2.85 -3.50
CA MET A 10 11.34 -2.76 -2.22
C MET A 10 10.99 -3.92 -1.28
N SER A 11 10.26 -4.93 -1.76
CA SER A 11 9.85 -6.12 -0.99
C SER A 11 9.09 -5.84 0.31
N LEU A 12 8.45 -4.67 0.43
CA LEU A 12 7.66 -4.29 1.61
C LEU A 12 6.35 -5.09 1.67
N ASP A 13 5.90 -5.45 2.88
CA ASP A 13 4.56 -6.02 3.07
C ASP A 13 3.47 -4.95 3.04
N VAL A 14 3.23 -4.40 1.85
CA VAL A 14 2.23 -3.35 1.63
C VAL A 14 0.84 -3.77 2.07
N ASN A 15 0.48 -5.05 1.97
CA ASN A 15 -0.82 -5.51 2.45
C ASN A 15 -0.97 -5.37 3.97
N ALA A 16 0.08 -5.69 4.74
CA ALA A 16 0.06 -5.49 6.19
C ALA A 16 -0.04 -3.99 6.55
N MET A 17 0.76 -3.15 5.88
CA MET A 17 0.72 -1.69 6.03
C MET A 17 -0.69 -1.12 5.77
N VAL A 18 -1.39 -1.60 4.73
CA VAL A 18 -2.77 -1.14 4.42
C VAL A 18 -3.75 -1.55 5.51
N ARG A 19 -3.56 -2.72 6.12
CA ARG A 19 -4.44 -3.24 7.16
C ARG A 19 -4.21 -2.56 8.51
N SER A 20 -2.97 -2.15 8.81
CA SER A 20 -2.68 -1.34 10.00
C SER A 20 -3.14 0.11 9.84
N GLY A 21 -3.20 0.61 8.59
CA GLY A 21 -3.47 2.01 8.29
C GLY A 21 -2.22 2.89 8.39
N ASP A 22 -1.05 2.28 8.55
CA ASP A 22 0.25 2.96 8.57
C ASP A 22 1.01 2.63 7.27
N MET A 23 1.05 3.62 6.37
CA MET A 23 1.72 3.54 5.06
C MET A 23 3.15 4.04 5.08
N PHE A 24 3.64 4.53 6.22
CA PHE A 24 4.96 5.12 6.28
C PHE A 24 6.05 4.03 6.35
N SER A 25 6.99 4.08 5.42
CA SER A 25 8.20 3.26 5.46
C SER A 25 9.36 4.06 4.87
N PRO A 26 10.51 4.17 5.55
CA PRO A 26 11.69 4.87 5.01
C PRO A 26 12.25 4.20 3.76
N GLU A 27 12.01 2.90 3.59
CA GLU A 27 12.40 2.13 2.41
C GLU A 27 11.46 2.36 1.21
N CYS A 28 10.34 3.05 1.41
CA CYS A 28 9.40 3.33 0.32
C CYS A 28 9.93 4.44 -0.59
N ILE A 29 10.36 4.07 -1.79
CA ILE A 29 10.83 5.01 -2.82
C ILE A 29 9.72 5.68 -3.62
N SER A 30 8.45 5.53 -3.19
CA SER A 30 7.28 6.11 -3.88
C SER A 30 7.13 5.73 -5.36
N CYS A 31 7.49 4.48 -5.72
CA CYS A 31 7.46 4.01 -7.12
C CYS A 31 6.05 3.85 -7.74
N GLY A 32 4.98 3.80 -6.94
CA GLY A 32 3.61 3.69 -7.44
C GLY A 32 3.12 2.27 -7.76
N ALA A 33 3.99 1.26 -7.83
CA ALA A 33 3.60 -0.10 -8.22
C ALA A 33 2.46 -0.70 -7.37
N CYS A 34 2.43 -0.43 -6.06
CA CYS A 34 1.36 -0.89 -5.20
C CYS A 34 0.02 -0.17 -5.44
N VAL A 35 0.05 1.10 -5.86
CA VAL A 35 -1.12 1.90 -6.21
C VAL A 35 -1.76 1.33 -7.47
N ASP A 36 -0.96 1.10 -8.51
CA ASP A 36 -1.43 0.66 -9.83
C ASP A 36 -2.11 -0.71 -9.80
N VAL A 37 -1.56 -1.66 -9.03
CA VAL A 37 -2.07 -3.04 -8.98
C VAL A 37 -3.20 -3.24 -7.97
N CYS A 38 -3.58 -2.22 -7.19
CA CYS A 38 -4.57 -2.38 -6.13
C CYS A 38 -6.00 -2.29 -6.69
N PRO A 39 -6.75 -3.41 -6.81
CA PRO A 39 -8.07 -3.38 -7.43
C PRO A 39 -9.09 -2.57 -6.63
N LYS A 40 -8.87 -2.45 -5.31
CA LYS A 40 -9.72 -1.67 -4.41
C LYS A 40 -9.40 -0.17 -4.43
N LYS A 41 -8.31 0.25 -5.11
CA LYS A 41 -7.87 1.66 -5.21
C LYS A 41 -7.82 2.39 -3.86
N VAL A 42 -7.35 1.70 -2.81
CA VAL A 42 -7.28 2.25 -1.44
C VAL A 42 -5.91 2.82 -1.08
N ILE A 43 -4.91 2.69 -1.96
CA ILE A 43 -3.56 3.19 -1.73
C ILE A 43 -3.40 4.45 -2.58
N SER A 44 -2.89 5.53 -1.99
CA SER A 44 -2.67 6.80 -2.67
C SER A 44 -1.49 7.54 -2.04
N PHE A 45 -0.83 8.40 -2.82
CA PHE A 45 0.22 9.30 -2.32
C PHE A 45 -0.31 10.52 -1.59
N SER A 46 -1.63 10.70 -1.54
CA SER A 46 -2.25 11.75 -0.73
C SER A 46 -1.97 11.46 0.74
N GLY A 47 -1.53 12.48 1.49
CA GLY A 47 -1.41 12.42 2.96
C GLY A 47 -2.75 12.30 3.68
N ALA A 48 -3.81 11.88 2.99
CA ALA A 48 -5.11 11.61 3.58
C ALA A 48 -5.06 10.25 4.29
N PRO A 49 -5.68 10.13 5.48
CA PRO A 49 -5.72 8.86 6.19
C PRO A 49 -6.39 7.78 5.36
N LEU A 50 -5.82 6.57 5.35
CA LEU A 50 -6.40 5.43 4.66
C LEU A 50 -7.78 5.11 5.26
N LYS A 51 -8.79 4.96 4.40
CA LYS A 51 -10.08 4.40 4.82
C LYS A 51 -9.84 2.97 5.29
N LYS A 52 -9.94 2.72 6.59
CA LYS A 52 -9.83 1.37 7.18
C LYS A 52 -10.78 0.45 6.41
N GLN A 53 -10.23 -0.56 5.76
CA GLN A 53 -11.05 -1.59 5.12
C GLN A 53 -11.73 -2.38 6.24
N GLN A 54 -13.03 -2.11 6.42
CA GLN A 54 -13.90 -2.95 7.23
C GLN A 54 -13.87 -4.36 6.62
N LEU A 55 -13.40 -5.31 7.41
CA LEU A 55 -13.56 -6.75 7.15
C LEU A 55 -15.01 -7.13 7.35
#